data_AF-A0AA42GXJ4-F1
#
_entry.id   AF-A0AA42GXJ4-F1
#
_cell.length_a   1.000
_cell.length_b   1.000
_cell.length_c   1.000
_cell.angle_alpha   90.00
_cell.angle_beta   90.00
_cell.angle_gamma   90.00
#
_symmetry.space_group_name_H-M   'P 1'
#
loop_
_entity.id
_entity.type
_entity.pdbx_description
1 polymer ?
#
loop_
_entity_poly.entity_id
_entity_poly.type
_entity_poly.pdbx_seq_one_letter_code
_entity_poly.pdbx_strand_id
1 'polypeptide(L)'
;MPFSRDYYFGRFKPAELKELQAAYVKSCEAMARCPITSPHKDEMAREIIQIYECGVCDAEKIAELMVQIEAVKPRPMSELLLAQISAAQPKTA
;
A
#
# COMPACT_ATOMS: atom_id res chain seq x y z
N MET A 1 5.87 -10.88 -3.06
CA MET A 1 4.48 -10.47 -3.39
C MET A 1 3.65 -10.56 -2.11
N PRO A 2 2.90 -9.52 -1.73
CA PRO A 2 2.13 -9.50 -0.48
C PRO A 2 0.98 -10.51 -0.45
N PHE A 3 0.27 -10.69 -1.56
CA PHE A 3 -0.85 -11.63 -1.66
C PHE A 3 -0.35 -13.02 -2.06
N SER A 4 0.35 -13.67 -1.13
CA SER A 4 0.79 -15.06 -1.31
C SER A 4 -0.28 -16.04 -0.84
N ARG A 5 -0.38 -17.18 -1.52
CA ARG A 5 -1.35 -18.24 -1.19
C ARG A 5 -1.14 -18.76 0.23
N ASP A 6 0.10 -18.85 0.68
CA ASP A 6 0.43 -19.42 2.00
C ASP A 6 0.03 -18.49 3.14
N TYR A 7 0.09 -17.17 2.94
CA TYR A 7 -0.26 -16.19 3.96
C TYR A 7 -1.79 -15.97 4.07
N TYR A 8 -2.51 -16.12 2.96
CA TYR A 8 -3.96 -15.90 2.90
C TYR A 8 -4.78 -17.18 2.68
N PHE A 9 -4.16 -18.34 2.92
CA PHE A 9 -4.79 -19.64 2.74
C PHE A 9 -6.08 -19.75 3.55
N GLY A 10 -7.18 -20.15 2.91
CA GLY A 10 -8.48 -20.32 3.55
C GLY A 10 -9.28 -19.04 3.79
N ARG A 11 -8.66 -17.84 3.66
CA ARG A 11 -9.38 -16.56 3.72
C ARG A 11 -9.93 -16.13 2.36
N PHE A 12 -9.16 -16.35 1.30
CA PHE A 12 -9.51 -15.98 -0.06
C PHE A 12 -9.34 -17.17 -1.00
N LYS A 13 -10.21 -17.26 -2.02
CA LYS A 13 -10.08 -18.23 -3.11
C LYS A 13 -8.87 -17.86 -3.99
N PRO A 14 -8.28 -18.83 -4.71
CA PRO A 14 -7.18 -18.54 -5.63
C PRO A 14 -7.48 -17.49 -6.70
N ALA A 15 -8.75 -17.36 -7.11
CA ALA A 15 -9.20 -16.33 -8.05
C ALA A 15 -9.15 -14.93 -7.40
N GLU A 16 -9.71 -14.79 -6.21
CA GLU A 16 -9.73 -13.54 -5.44
C GLU A 16 -8.31 -13.08 -5.09
N LEU A 17 -7.41 -14.02 -4.77
CA LEU A 17 -5.99 -13.70 -4.54
C LEU A 17 -5.31 -13.13 -5.79
N LYS A 18 -5.68 -13.60 -6.99
CA LYS A 18 -5.16 -13.01 -8.24
C LYS A 18 -5.67 -11.59 -8.44
N GLU A 19 -6.94 -11.34 -8.14
CA GLU A 19 -7.54 -10.00 -8.23
C GLU A 19 -6.89 -9.03 -7.25
N LEU A 20 -6.75 -9.42 -5.97
CA LEU A 20 -6.05 -8.63 -4.95
C LEU A 20 -4.58 -8.37 -5.32
N GLN A 21 -3.90 -9.38 -5.88
CA GLN A 21 -2.52 -9.22 -6.34
C GLN A 21 -2.41 -8.28 -7.55
N ALA A 22 -3.38 -8.30 -8.47
CA ALA A 22 -3.45 -7.36 -9.59
C ALA A 22 -3.70 -5.93 -9.10
N ALA A 23 -4.65 -5.76 -8.18
CA ALA A 23 -4.93 -4.47 -7.53
C ALA A 23 -3.70 -3.90 -6.83
N TYR A 24 -2.92 -4.75 -6.14
CA TYR A 24 -1.66 -4.33 -5.53
C TYR A 24 -0.64 -3.82 -6.53
N VAL A 25 -0.43 -4.54 -7.64
CA VAL A 25 0.52 -4.11 -8.67
C VAL A 25 0.08 -2.79 -9.29
N LYS A 26 -1.20 -2.65 -9.63
CA LYS A 26 -1.79 -1.40 -10.14
C LYS A 26 -1.65 -0.24 -9.16
N SER A 27 -1.87 -0.50 -7.88
CA SER A 27 -1.71 0.50 -6.81
C SER A 27 -0.25 0.95 -6.70
N CYS A 28 0.69 0.01 -6.77
CA CYS A 28 2.13 0.32 -6.80
C CYS A 28 2.51 1.17 -8.01
N GLU A 29 1.99 0.85 -9.20
CA GLU A 29 2.19 1.65 -10.41
C GLU A 29 1.64 3.08 -10.24
N ALA A 30 0.40 3.21 -9.75
CA ALA A 30 -0.28 4.50 -9.59
C ALA A 30 0.41 5.42 -8.57
N MET A 31 0.97 4.85 -7.49
CA MET A 31 1.67 5.59 -6.43
C MET A 31 3.19 5.68 -6.67
N ALA A 32 3.70 5.22 -7.82
CA ALA A 32 5.13 5.13 -8.14
C ALA A 32 5.98 4.42 -7.06
N ARG A 33 5.42 3.38 -6.43
CA ARG A 33 6.04 2.57 -5.38
C ARG A 33 6.53 1.23 -5.94
N CYS A 34 7.61 0.69 -5.38
CA CYS A 34 8.11 -0.63 -5.79
C CYS A 34 7.27 -1.77 -5.16
N PRO A 35 6.70 -2.69 -5.95
CA PRO A 35 5.86 -3.79 -5.43
C PRO A 35 6.63 -4.86 -4.63
N ILE A 36 7.97 -4.81 -4.65
CA ILE A 36 8.83 -5.83 -4.02
C ILE A 36 9.47 -5.28 -2.74
N THR A 37 9.99 -4.05 -2.80
CA THR A 37 10.84 -3.47 -1.74
C THR A 37 10.16 -2.35 -0.95
N SER A 38 8.93 -1.95 -1.30
CA SER A 38 8.24 -0.90 -0.56
C SER A 38 8.06 -1.29 0.91
N PRO A 39 8.45 -0.42 1.86
CA PRO A 39 8.23 -0.65 3.30
C PRO A 39 6.73 -0.62 3.65
N HIS A 40 5.90 0.01 2.82
CA HIS A 40 4.45 0.11 3.02
C HIS A 40 3.67 -1.08 2.46
N LYS A 41 4.36 -2.15 2.01
CA LYS A 41 3.72 -3.31 1.37
C LYS A 41 2.58 -3.91 2.20
N ASP A 42 2.79 -4.08 3.51
CA ASP A 42 1.81 -4.72 4.38
C ASP A 42 0.63 -3.81 4.71
N GLU A 43 0.88 -2.50 4.82
CA GLU A 43 -0.17 -1.48 4.98
C GLU A 43 -1.05 -1.42 3.73
N MET A 44 -0.43 -1.33 2.56
CA MET A 44 -1.14 -1.31 1.28
C MET A 44 -1.98 -2.57 1.08
N ALA A 45 -1.45 -3.74 1.43
CA ALA A 45 -2.20 -4.99 1.32
C ALA A 45 -3.46 -4.98 2.20
N ARG A 46 -3.39 -4.39 3.40
CA ARG A 46 -4.57 -4.27 4.28
C ARG A 46 -5.62 -3.33 3.71
N GLU A 47 -5.22 -2.18 3.16
CA GLU A 47 -6.14 -1.23 2.54
C GLU A 47 -6.84 -1.81 1.32
N ILE A 48 -6.08 -2.49 0.45
CA ILE A 48 -6.63 -3.19 -0.72
C ILE A 48 -7.67 -4.23 -0.30
N ILE A 49 -7.39 -5.00 0.75
CA ILE A 49 -8.36 -5.96 1.30
C ILE A 49 -9.62 -5.26 1.78
N GLN A 50 -9.50 -4.15 2.52
CA GLN A 50 -10.65 -3.40 3.02
C GLN A 50 -11.51 -2.87 1.88
N ILE A 51 -10.90 -2.29 0.84
CA ILE A 51 -11.62 -1.80 -0.34
C ILE A 51 -12.34 -2.94 -1.06
N TYR A 52 -11.67 -4.09 -1.19
CA TYR A 52 -12.24 -5.29 -1.80
C TYR A 52 -13.43 -5.85 -1.01
N GLU A 53 -13.31 -5.92 0.33
CA GLU A 53 -14.39 -6.35 1.23
C GLU A 53 -15.60 -5.42 1.21
N CYS A 54 -15.42 -4.15 0.82
CA CYS A 54 -16.52 -3.21 0.55
C CYS A 54 -17.21 -3.44 -0.81
N GLY A 55 -16.79 -4.44 -1.60
CA GLY A 55 -17.41 -4.83 -2.87
C GLY A 55 -16.75 -4.22 -4.12
N VAL A 56 -15.61 -3.53 -3.99
CA VAL A 56 -14.86 -3.02 -5.14
C VAL A 56 -13.81 -4.05 -5.55
N CYS A 57 -14.11 -4.87 -6.56
CA CYS A 57 -13.21 -5.91 -7.05
C CYS A 57 -12.29 -5.48 -8.20
N ASP A 58 -12.58 -4.33 -8.84
CA ASP A 58 -11.84 -3.85 -10.00
C ASP A 58 -10.47 -3.28 -9.59
N ALA A 59 -9.40 -3.80 -10.20
CA ALA A 59 -8.02 -3.45 -9.84
C ALA A 59 -7.67 -1.98 -10.12
N GLU A 60 -8.25 -1.37 -11.16
CA GLU A 60 -8.00 0.04 -11.48
C GLU A 60 -8.72 0.95 -10.49
N LYS A 61 -9.98 0.65 -10.15
CA LYS A 61 -10.72 1.38 -9.12
C LYS A 61 -10.07 1.28 -7.74
N ILE A 62 -9.58 0.10 -7.37
CA ILE A 62 -8.85 -0.06 -6.11
C ILE A 62 -7.60 0.84 -6.13
N ALA A 63 -6.83 0.85 -7.21
CA ALA A 63 -5.63 1.69 -7.32
C ALA A 63 -5.95 3.19 -7.23
N GLU A 64 -7.05 3.64 -7.86
CA GLU A 64 -7.52 5.02 -7.75
C GLU A 64 -7.89 5.38 -6.31
N LEU A 65 -8.63 4.51 -5.63
CA LEU A 65 -9.00 4.70 -4.22
C LEU A 65 -7.77 4.70 -3.32
N MET A 66 -6.76 3.86 -3.58
CA MET A 66 -5.50 3.85 -2.84
C MET A 66 -4.77 5.18 -2.92
N VAL A 67 -4.72 5.81 -4.10
CA VAL A 67 -4.13 7.15 -4.28
C VAL A 67 -4.91 8.20 -3.49
N GLN A 68 -6.25 8.12 -3.50
CA GLN A 68 -7.08 9.04 -2.73
C GLN A 68 -6.89 8.85 -1.21
N ILE A 69 -6.78 7.60 -0.73
CA ILE A 69 -6.49 7.28 0.67
C ILE A 69 -5.13 7.85 1.09
N GLU A 70 -4.10 7.70 0.25
CA GLU A 70 -2.78 8.29 0.51
C GLU A 70 -2.87 9.83 0.61
N ALA A 71 -3.66 10.47 -0.24
CA ALA A 71 -3.82 11.93 -0.26
C ALA A 71 -4.53 12.48 1.00
N VAL A 72 -5.44 11.70 1.61
CA VAL A 72 -6.19 12.11 2.81
C VAL A 72 -5.59 11.58 4.12
N LYS A 73 -4.67 10.61 4.06
CA LYS A 73 -3.98 10.09 5.24
C LYS A 73 -3.10 11.19 5.83
N PRO A 74 -3.31 11.59 7.10
CA PRO A 74 -2.36 12.45 7.78
C PRO A 74 -1.04 11.71 7.86
N ARG A 75 0.06 12.32 7.38
CA ARG A 75 1.41 11.75 7.55
C ARG A 75 1.58 11.42 9.04
N PRO A 76 1.96 10.19 9.41
CA PRO A 76 2.15 9.86 10.80
C PRO A 76 3.22 10.79 11.37
N MET A 77 2.95 11.36 12.56
CA MET A 77 3.83 12.37 13.17
C MET A 77 5.28 11.86 13.35
N SER A 78 5.46 10.53 13.38
CA SER A 78 6.76 9.86 13.35
C SER A 78 7.59 10.15 12.09
N GLU A 79 6.99 10.23 10.90
CA GLU A 79 7.70 10.60 9.66
C GLU A 79 8.05 12.09 9.63
N LEU A 80 7.15 12.93 10.14
CA LEU A 80 7.37 14.38 10.29
C LEU A 80 8.53 14.67 11.25
N LEU A 81 8.59 13.96 12.39
CA LEU A 81 9.68 14.04 13.35
C LEU A 81 11.01 13.56 12.74
N LEU A 82 11.01 12.47 11.99
CA LEU A 82 12.23 11.94 11.36
C LEU A 82 12.79 12.91 10.30
N ALA A 83 11.91 13.53 9.50
CA ALA A 83 12.30 14.54 8.51
C ALA A 83 12.87 15.82 9.16
N GLN A 84 12.32 16.26 10.29
CA GLN A 84 12.83 17.41 11.03
C GLN A 84 14.21 17.16 11.65
N ILE A 85 14.45 15.96 12.17
CA ILE A 85 15.76 15.58 12.74
C ILE A 85 16.84 15.53 11.65
N SER A 86 16.52 15.06 10.45
CA SER A 86 17.46 15.01 9.32
C SER A 86 17.81 16.39 8.78
N ALA A 87 16.87 17.35 8.79
CA ALA A 87 17.10 18.73 8.38
C ALA A 87 17.92 19.56 9.38
N ALA A 88 18.07 19.09 10.63
CA ALA A 88 18.74 19.82 11.70
C ALA A 88 20.24 19.52 11.85
N GLN A 89 20.86 18.72 10.98
CA GLN A 89 22.33 18.53 11.01
C GLN A 89 23.03 19.82 10.55
N PRO A 90 23.77 20.53 11.43
CA PRO A 90 24.55 21.68 10.99
C PRO A 90 25.73 21.15 10.17
N LYS A 91 25.92 21.71 8.97
CA LYS A 91 27.20 21.59 8.25
C LYS A 91 28.28 22.12 9.18
N THR A 92 29.07 21.22 9.76
CA THR A 92 30.30 21.58 10.47
C THR A 92 31.28 22.07 9.40
N ALA A 93 31.53 23.37 9.43
CA ALA A 93 32.60 24.04 8.68
C ALA A 93 33.90 24.01 9.49
#